data_AF-A0A812LNU6-F1
#
_entry.id   AF-A0A812LNU6-F1
#
_cell.length_a   1.000
_cell.length_b   1.000
_cell.length_c   1.000
_cell.angle_alpha   90.00
_cell.angle_beta   90.00
_cell.angle_gamma   90.00
#
_symmetry.space_group_name_H-M   'P 1'
#
loop_
_entity.id
_entity.type
_entity.pdbx_description
1 polymer ?
#
loop_
_entity_poly.entity_id
_entity_poly.type
_entity_poly.pdbx_seq_one_letter_code
_entity_poly.pdbx_strand_id
1 'polypeptide(L)'
;MQFERLDEVSFGTEAFSAKLRTRPAQELVRDAGRRWAAAQEPAHKLGEFSTPRQSADDYWITTAKCFKHTDCRSGNGKVFQFRGCWGQTGGVFMLQVASCGDCSGGDRVARVAQKHTDNEISVEKRMLVLAARADLLQTGRKATPSAVKIRLQDDTISKEKVRLILRHCRQSLGQETRAFRESQVLFEQHVSTIDSSLVLVHEIQTAPVFQWVALLPAFLSRLAALQPSRWFCTGDFTFRLEHMGYAYGVLSAMMYRRLAGEWLRTFWPLLVMASPKEDKSIYAKGWQALQAGLDQYGLPPPLQLHLDWFSGSASTGKAAFPKCLLRRSLMHMRRNLLGNQKKGTRPPVPKAKAKAKAKAKAVPGPRRWARRARPVAEEAPAPHLQSRSIWAVLNLLSAIMWTPTQSMFHLAMSAVMDRIERVWQERKWAAYFRSRYLSSLRQSAAVYGVEEAGCWAPDSRTHAPDRPDIEWQLRAWGLPLPGPARRVVVRIGKLYHRLGCICSFITTSCGNVKREDEEGFACVRTTDHTQRCTHFSGAISTLVDRAVARRRRFYARPAHALGPQ
;
A
#
# COMPACT_ATOMS: atom_id res chain seq x y z
N MET A 1 -11.74 30.11 28.68
CA MET A 1 -11.02 29.38 29.76
C MET A 1 -9.95 30.31 30.29
N GLN A 2 -10.03 30.66 31.57
CA GLN A 2 -8.94 31.35 32.25
C GLN A 2 -7.92 30.30 32.68
N PHE A 3 -6.66 30.50 32.34
CA PHE A 3 -5.57 29.60 32.69
C PHE A 3 -4.81 30.18 33.88
N GLU A 4 -4.67 29.38 34.93
CA GLU A 4 -3.89 29.71 36.11
C GLU A 4 -2.46 29.21 35.90
N ARG A 5 -1.49 30.08 36.18
CA ARG A 5 -0.08 29.77 36.04
C ARG A 5 0.29 28.68 37.06
N LEU A 6 0.91 27.60 36.57
CA LEU A 6 1.35 26.48 37.39
C LEU A 6 2.86 26.48 37.61
N ASP A 7 3.63 26.69 36.54
CA ASP A 7 5.07 26.45 36.58
C ASP A 7 5.81 27.28 35.50
N GLU A 8 7.10 27.47 35.69
CA GLU A 8 8.03 28.03 34.70
C GLU A 8 9.34 27.26 34.73
N VAL A 9 9.66 26.59 33.62
CA VAL A 9 10.81 25.71 33.51
C VAL A 9 11.72 26.14 32.38
N SER A 10 13.01 26.21 32.67
CA SER A 10 14.05 26.49 31.69
C SER A 10 14.70 25.20 31.21
N PHE A 11 14.74 24.99 29.90
CA PHE A 11 15.44 23.87 29.29
C PHE A 11 16.69 24.37 28.59
N GLY A 12 17.87 24.04 29.12
CA GLY A 12 19.12 24.27 28.41
C GLY A 12 19.13 23.53 27.07
N THR A 13 19.84 24.07 26.07
CA THR A 13 20.00 23.42 24.75
C THR A 13 20.50 21.98 24.84
N GLU A 14 21.24 21.64 25.90
CA GLU A 14 21.72 20.30 26.19
C GLU A 14 20.62 19.31 26.56
N ALA A 15 19.53 19.78 27.16
CA ALA A 15 18.38 18.95 27.43
C ALA A 15 17.76 18.42 26.14
N PHE A 16 17.88 19.15 25.03
CA PHE A 16 17.41 18.73 23.72
C PHE A 16 18.49 17.97 22.96
N SER A 17 18.09 16.90 22.26
CA SER A 17 19.02 16.19 21.37
C SER A 17 19.62 17.15 20.34
N ALA A 18 20.81 16.88 19.82
CA ALA A 18 21.44 17.73 18.80
C ALA A 18 20.52 18.02 17.59
N LYS A 19 19.62 17.08 17.25
CA LYS A 19 18.60 17.23 16.18
C LYS A 19 17.41 18.13 16.54
N LEU A 20 17.18 18.35 17.83
CA LEU A 20 16.10 19.21 18.33
C LEU A 20 16.56 20.67 18.42
N ARG A 21 17.87 20.92 18.60
CA ARG A 21 18.43 22.28 18.68
C ARG A 21 18.23 23.10 17.40
N THR A 22 18.16 22.44 16.24
CA THR A 22 17.95 23.09 14.94
C THR A 22 16.48 23.19 14.54
N ARG A 23 15.55 22.72 15.38
CA ARG A 23 14.11 22.74 15.05
C ARG A 23 13.50 24.08 15.42
N PRO A 24 12.48 24.53 14.67
CA PRO A 24 11.74 25.74 15.02
C PRO A 24 11.11 25.61 16.41
N ALA A 25 11.04 26.72 17.14
CA ALA A 25 10.47 26.79 18.48
C ALA A 25 9.05 26.21 18.58
N GLN A 26 8.31 26.23 17.47
CA GLN A 26 7.01 25.57 17.29
C GLN A 26 7.04 24.08 17.65
N GLU A 27 8.06 23.34 17.26
CA GLU A 27 8.15 21.91 17.58
C GLU A 27 8.63 21.67 19.02
N LEU A 28 9.48 22.57 19.52
CA LEU A 28 10.09 22.45 20.84
C LEU A 28 9.11 22.62 21.98
N VAL A 29 8.09 23.48 21.86
CA VAL A 29 7.11 23.69 22.94
C VAL A 29 6.34 22.41 23.28
N ARG A 30 6.05 21.54 22.29
CA ARG A 30 5.39 20.25 22.53
C ARG A 30 6.31 19.27 23.26
N ASP A 31 7.57 19.20 22.85
CA ASP A 31 8.55 18.30 23.46
C ASP A 31 8.91 18.75 24.88
N ALA A 32 9.06 20.05 25.11
CA ALA A 32 9.24 20.65 26.42
C ALA A 32 8.03 20.35 27.33
N GLY A 33 6.79 20.54 26.83
CA GLY A 33 5.58 20.20 27.57
C GLY A 33 5.47 18.71 27.94
N ARG A 34 5.91 17.80 27.05
CA ARG A 34 5.97 16.36 27.35
C ARG A 34 6.99 16.03 28.44
N ARG A 35 8.16 16.67 28.40
CA ARG A 35 9.23 16.47 29.40
C ARG A 35 8.82 16.99 30.77
N TRP A 36 8.22 18.19 30.79
CA TRP A 36 7.63 18.74 32.00
C TRP A 36 6.64 17.75 32.61
N ALA A 37 5.67 17.25 31.82
CA ALA A 37 4.69 16.29 32.33
C ALA A 37 5.31 14.98 32.82
N ALA A 38 6.35 14.47 32.14
CA ALA A 38 7.05 13.27 32.56
C ALA A 38 7.81 13.45 33.89
N ALA A 39 8.38 14.63 34.13
CA ALA A 39 9.03 14.96 35.40
C ALA A 39 8.04 15.08 36.57
N GLN A 40 6.78 15.40 36.27
CA GLN A 40 5.68 15.48 37.24
C GLN A 40 4.93 14.13 37.37
N GLU A 41 5.44 13.01 36.84
CA GLU A 41 4.82 11.70 37.06
C GLU A 41 4.93 11.29 38.55
N PRO A 42 3.87 10.68 39.13
CA PRO A 42 2.68 10.13 38.48
C PRO A 42 1.48 11.10 38.32
N ALA A 43 1.62 12.38 38.68
CA ALA A 43 0.50 13.33 38.79
C ALA A 43 -0.12 13.72 37.44
N HIS A 44 0.67 13.81 36.36
CA HIS A 44 0.21 14.35 35.08
C HIS A 44 0.52 13.44 33.89
N LYS A 45 -0.52 12.82 33.31
CA LYS A 45 -0.44 12.15 31.99
C LYS A 45 -1.15 12.98 30.94
N LEU A 46 -0.39 13.59 30.03
CA LEU A 46 -0.93 14.43 28.96
C LEU A 46 -1.32 13.62 27.72
N GLY A 47 -2.40 14.04 27.07
CA GLY A 47 -2.89 13.48 25.82
C GLY A 47 -2.24 14.09 24.58
N GLU A 48 -3.04 14.23 23.53
CA GLU A 48 -2.60 14.85 22.28
C GLU A 48 -2.47 16.37 22.45
N PHE A 49 -1.40 16.92 21.87
CA PHE A 49 -1.11 18.35 21.87
C PHE A 49 -1.76 19.01 20.65
N SER A 50 -2.40 20.16 20.83
CA SER A 50 -2.91 20.97 19.73
C SER A 50 -1.80 21.53 18.84
N THR A 51 -2.14 21.96 17.62
CA THR A 51 -1.20 22.64 16.72
C THR A 51 -0.66 23.90 17.39
N PRO A 52 0.66 24.06 17.53
CA PRO A 52 1.20 25.22 18.22
C PRO A 52 1.01 26.45 17.34
N ARG A 53 0.61 27.55 17.98
CA ARG A 53 0.36 28.86 17.37
C ARG A 53 1.26 29.90 18.00
N GLN A 54 1.72 30.86 17.21
CA GLN A 54 2.51 31.99 17.71
C GLN A 54 1.57 33.02 18.34
N SER A 55 1.93 33.56 19.50
CA SER A 55 1.25 34.68 20.15
C SER A 55 1.82 36.02 19.70
N ALA A 56 1.13 37.12 20.03
CA ALA A 56 1.65 38.47 19.82
C ALA A 56 2.97 38.72 20.55
N ASP A 57 3.14 38.12 21.73
CA ASP A 57 4.37 38.24 22.55
C ASP A 57 5.50 37.29 22.10
N ASP A 58 5.41 36.74 20.87
CA ASP A 58 6.41 35.85 20.29
C ASP A 58 6.61 34.47 20.97
N TYR A 59 5.66 34.07 21.82
CA TYR A 59 5.60 32.72 22.38
C TYR A 59 4.90 31.75 21.44
N TRP A 60 5.38 30.52 21.39
CA TRP A 60 4.65 29.39 20.83
C TRP A 60 3.72 28.80 21.88
N ILE A 61 2.43 28.75 21.58
CA ILE A 61 1.39 28.27 22.49
C ILE A 61 0.83 26.95 21.96
N THR A 62 0.83 25.91 22.80
CA THR A 62 0.10 24.66 22.56
C THR A 62 -0.68 24.28 23.80
N THR A 63 -1.70 23.45 23.63
CA THR A 63 -2.53 22.93 24.72
C THR A 63 -2.56 21.42 24.69
N ALA A 64 -2.61 20.79 25.86
CA ALA A 64 -2.82 19.35 25.99
C ALA A 64 -3.82 19.08 27.12
N LYS A 65 -4.65 18.05 26.94
CA LYS A 65 -5.63 17.64 27.96
C LYS A 65 -5.04 16.55 28.86
N CYS A 66 -5.47 16.49 30.11
CA CYS A 66 -5.22 15.31 30.93
C CYS A 66 -5.83 14.06 30.27
N PHE A 67 -5.03 13.01 30.13
CA PHE A 67 -5.44 11.74 29.53
C PHE A 67 -5.80 10.68 30.57
N LYS A 68 -5.52 10.96 31.85
CA LYS A 68 -5.73 10.05 32.96
C LYS A 68 -7.22 9.84 33.26
N HIS A 69 -8.04 10.89 33.28
CA HIS A 69 -9.45 10.78 33.68
C HIS A 69 -10.40 10.85 32.47
N THR A 70 -11.60 10.25 32.60
CA THR A 70 -12.59 10.17 31.52
C THR A 70 -13.05 11.54 31.02
N ASP A 71 -13.31 12.46 31.95
CA ASP A 71 -14.01 13.71 31.62
C ASP A 71 -13.04 14.76 31.06
N CYS A 72 -11.77 14.68 31.48
CA CYS A 72 -10.67 15.45 30.91
C CYS A 72 -10.55 15.24 29.39
N ARG A 73 -10.78 14.01 28.91
CA ARG A 73 -10.73 13.71 27.48
C ARG A 73 -11.87 14.37 26.71
N SER A 74 -13.07 14.34 27.28
CA SER A 74 -14.28 14.93 26.71
C SER A 74 -14.22 16.46 26.66
N GLY A 75 -13.20 17.07 27.29
CA GLY A 75 -13.00 18.51 27.33
C GLY A 75 -13.61 19.17 28.56
N ASN A 76 -14.13 18.40 29.51
CA ASN A 76 -14.79 18.87 30.73
C ASN A 76 -13.88 18.78 31.97
N GLY A 77 -12.57 18.55 31.79
CA GLY A 77 -11.62 18.45 32.89
C GLY A 77 -10.32 19.15 32.57
N LYS A 78 -9.29 18.89 33.37
CA LYS A 78 -8.02 19.62 33.37
C LYS A 78 -7.36 19.72 31.98
N VAL A 79 -7.15 20.96 31.53
CA VAL A 79 -6.41 21.31 30.32
C VAL A 79 -5.16 22.08 30.72
N PHE A 80 -4.05 21.77 30.07
CA PHE A 80 -2.77 22.46 30.23
C PHE A 80 -2.50 23.32 29.00
N GLN A 81 -1.97 24.50 29.23
CA GLN A 81 -1.41 25.38 28.24
C GLN A 81 0.10 25.48 28.46
N PHE A 82 0.83 25.38 27.36
CA PHE A 82 2.27 25.48 27.31
C PHE A 82 2.62 26.66 26.42
N ARG A 83 3.31 27.67 26.97
CA ARG A 83 3.86 28.80 26.23
C ARG A 83 5.37 28.66 26.24
N GLY A 84 6.00 28.60 25.08
CA GLY A 84 7.44 28.42 24.98
C GLY A 84 8.12 29.40 24.04
N CYS A 85 9.29 29.90 24.43
CA CYS A 85 10.12 30.77 23.60
C CYS A 85 11.61 30.51 23.85
N TRP A 86 12.47 30.99 22.95
CA TRP A 86 13.90 31.04 23.21
C TRP A 86 14.22 32.27 24.05
N GLY A 87 15.04 32.11 25.07
CA GLY A 87 15.58 33.23 25.84
C GLY A 87 16.42 34.16 24.96
N GLN A 88 16.49 35.44 25.34
CA GLN A 88 17.16 36.49 24.56
C GLN A 88 18.64 36.21 24.27
N THR A 89 19.33 35.52 25.19
CA THR A 89 20.75 35.18 25.04
C THR A 89 21.01 34.00 24.11
N GLY A 90 19.96 33.32 23.62
CA GLY A 90 20.09 32.07 22.87
C GLY A 90 20.61 30.94 23.78
N GLY A 91 20.06 29.74 23.65
CA GLY A 91 20.61 28.57 24.36
C GLY A 91 19.79 28.05 25.54
N VAL A 92 18.75 28.77 25.96
CA VAL A 92 17.74 28.30 26.93
C VAL A 92 16.35 28.45 26.32
N PHE A 93 15.57 27.37 26.31
CA PHE A 93 14.16 27.39 25.93
C PHE A 93 13.31 27.51 27.20
N MET A 94 12.62 28.65 27.33
CA MET A 94 11.74 28.95 28.45
C MET A 94 10.37 28.32 28.19
N LEU A 95 9.81 27.59 29.17
CA LEU A 95 8.48 27.00 29.10
C LEU A 95 7.64 27.47 30.29
N GLN A 96 6.58 28.22 30.01
CA GLN A 96 5.55 28.55 30.98
C GLN A 96 4.40 27.57 30.87
N VAL A 97 4.01 27.00 32.01
CA VAL A 97 2.92 26.03 32.10
C VAL A 97 1.78 26.65 32.89
N ALA A 98 0.59 26.60 32.32
CA ALA A 98 -0.63 27.02 32.98
C ALA A 98 -1.68 25.91 32.85
N SER A 99 -2.67 25.86 33.73
CA SER A 99 -3.79 24.93 33.61
C SER A 99 -5.12 25.60 33.88
N CYS A 100 -6.19 24.99 33.39
CA CYS A 100 -7.55 25.38 33.74
C CYS A 100 -8.40 24.14 34.00
N GLY A 101 -9.31 24.27 34.96
CA GLY A 101 -10.21 23.21 35.39
C GLY A 101 -9.53 22.09 36.16
N ASP A 102 -10.35 21.29 36.83
CA ASP A 102 -9.88 20.19 37.65
C ASP A 102 -9.99 18.84 36.95
N CYS A 103 -9.20 17.88 37.44
CA CYS A 103 -9.34 16.50 37.03
C CYS A 103 -10.65 15.95 37.60
N SER A 104 -11.62 15.73 36.72
CA SER A 104 -12.90 15.09 37.04
C SER A 104 -13.05 13.74 36.32
N GLY A 105 -13.88 12.88 36.91
CA GLY A 105 -14.13 11.53 36.42
C GLY A 105 -13.15 10.48 36.95
N GLY A 106 -13.53 9.21 36.83
CA GLY A 106 -12.67 8.10 37.22
C GLY A 106 -11.45 7.96 36.30
N ASP A 107 -10.44 7.21 36.78
CA ASP A 107 -9.32 6.80 35.95
C ASP A 107 -9.84 6.13 34.69
N ARG A 108 -9.46 6.71 33.55
CA ARG A 108 -9.84 6.21 32.26
C ARG A 108 -9.24 4.82 32.12
N VAL A 109 -10.12 3.83 32.06
CA VAL A 109 -9.79 2.53 31.50
C VAL A 109 -9.25 2.80 30.10
N ALA A 110 -7.95 2.53 29.89
CA ALA A 110 -7.34 2.65 28.58
C ALA A 110 -8.32 2.03 27.57
N ARG A 111 -8.68 2.80 26.53
CA ARG A 111 -9.65 2.34 25.51
C ARG A 111 -9.27 0.90 25.24
N VAL A 112 -10.20 -0.04 25.48
CA VAL A 112 -10.08 -1.37 24.89
C VAL A 112 -9.89 -1.07 23.42
N ALA A 113 -8.65 -1.18 22.93
CA ALA A 113 -8.38 -0.93 21.53
C ALA A 113 -9.38 -1.78 20.77
N GLN A 114 -9.97 -1.22 19.71
CA GLN A 114 -10.84 -1.94 18.79
C GLN A 114 -10.32 -3.38 18.65
N LYS A 115 -11.00 -4.33 19.31
CA LYS A 115 -10.59 -5.73 19.43
C LYS A 115 -9.06 -5.91 19.37
N HIS A 116 -8.37 -5.76 20.50
CA HIS A 116 -7.03 -6.32 20.65
C HIS A 116 -7.07 -7.77 20.18
N THR A 117 -6.67 -8.01 18.93
CA THR A 117 -6.18 -9.32 18.54
C THR A 117 -5.03 -9.60 19.50
N ASP A 118 -4.87 -10.83 19.99
CA ASP A 118 -3.81 -11.25 20.92
C ASP A 118 -2.37 -10.92 20.46
N ASN A 119 -2.23 -10.30 19.28
CA ASN A 119 -1.02 -9.83 18.65
C ASN A 119 -0.55 -8.42 19.04
N GLU A 120 -1.33 -7.58 19.74
CA GLU A 120 -0.81 -6.28 20.18
C GLU A 120 0.13 -6.41 21.39
N ILE A 121 1.22 -5.65 21.37
CA ILE A 121 2.24 -5.61 22.43
C ILE A 121 1.94 -4.41 23.34
N SER A 122 2.09 -4.53 24.66
CA SER A 122 1.94 -3.37 25.54
C SER A 122 3.01 -2.31 25.23
N VAL A 123 2.74 -1.05 25.59
CA VAL A 123 3.69 0.06 25.37
C VAL A 123 5.01 -0.23 26.10
N GLU A 124 4.96 -0.68 27.34
CA GLU A 124 6.14 -1.09 28.13
C GLU A 124 6.94 -2.18 27.41
N LYS A 125 6.29 -3.25 26.97
CA LYS A 125 6.96 -4.34 26.24
C LYS A 125 7.53 -3.88 24.89
N ARG A 126 6.87 -2.93 24.22
CA ARG A 126 7.40 -2.29 23.02
C ARG A 126 8.66 -1.49 23.34
N MET A 127 8.68 -0.74 24.44
CA MET A 127 9.86 0.01 24.88
C MET A 127 11.03 -0.92 25.21
N LEU A 128 10.78 -2.07 25.85
CA LEU A 128 11.81 -3.10 26.07
C LEU A 128 12.40 -3.60 24.74
N VAL A 129 11.57 -3.91 23.74
CA VAL A 129 12.03 -4.34 22.41
C VAL A 129 12.88 -3.24 21.74
N LEU A 130 12.49 -1.98 21.89
CA LEU A 130 13.23 -0.84 21.35
C LEU A 130 14.57 -0.63 22.05
N ALA A 131 14.62 -0.78 23.38
CA ALA A 131 15.85 -0.71 24.17
C ALA A 131 16.81 -1.83 23.78
N ALA A 132 16.34 -3.08 23.70
CA ALA A 132 17.14 -4.23 23.26
C ALA A 132 17.64 -4.07 21.82
N ARG A 133 16.84 -3.46 20.93
CA ARG A 133 17.30 -3.08 19.58
C ARG A 133 18.42 -2.03 19.63
N ALA A 134 18.25 -0.98 20.43
CA ALA A 134 19.21 0.11 20.52
C ALA A 134 20.57 -0.38 21.00
N ASP A 135 20.57 -1.23 22.04
CA ASP A 135 21.78 -1.85 22.56
C ASP A 135 22.51 -2.72 21.53
N LEU A 136 21.78 -3.55 20.76
CA LEU A 136 22.41 -4.33 19.69
C LEU A 136 23.06 -3.44 18.63
N LEU A 137 22.43 -2.31 18.28
CA LEU A 137 23.01 -1.37 17.32
C LEU A 137 24.23 -0.65 17.91
N GLN A 138 24.20 -0.28 19.19
CA GLN A 138 25.32 0.35 19.90
C GLN A 138 26.54 -0.57 19.98
N THR A 139 26.32 -1.87 20.13
CA THR A 139 27.38 -2.89 20.13
C THR A 139 27.81 -3.35 18.73
N GLY A 140 27.38 -2.66 17.67
CA GLY A 140 27.73 -3.00 16.28
C GLY A 140 27.07 -4.27 15.73
N ARG A 141 26.07 -4.83 16.43
CA ARG A 141 25.38 -6.06 16.05
C ARG A 141 24.09 -5.79 15.27
N LYS A 142 23.73 -6.69 14.36
CA LYS A 142 22.46 -6.61 13.61
C LYS A 142 21.28 -6.91 14.54
N ALA A 143 20.33 -5.98 14.63
CA ALA A 143 19.07 -6.16 15.35
C ALA A 143 18.10 -7.10 14.61
N THR A 144 18.38 -8.40 14.61
CA THR A 144 17.48 -9.44 14.08
C THR A 144 16.42 -9.83 15.11
N PRO A 145 15.24 -10.37 14.72
CA PRO A 145 14.23 -10.80 15.68
C PRO A 145 14.76 -11.82 16.71
N SER A 146 15.67 -12.70 16.30
CA SER A 146 16.30 -13.66 17.22
C SER A 146 17.27 -12.97 18.19
N ALA A 147 18.13 -12.08 17.70
CA ALA A 147 19.09 -11.36 18.55
C ALA A 147 18.40 -10.48 19.60
N VAL A 148 17.35 -9.75 19.18
CA VAL A 148 16.55 -8.93 20.10
C VAL A 148 15.83 -9.79 21.13
N LYS A 149 15.31 -10.96 20.72
CA LYS A 149 14.67 -11.91 21.65
C LYS A 149 15.65 -12.47 22.68
N ILE A 150 16.88 -12.81 22.27
CA ILE A 150 17.95 -13.26 23.18
C ILE A 150 18.29 -12.15 24.18
N ARG A 151 18.39 -10.89 23.71
CA ARG A 151 18.72 -9.75 24.57
C ARG A 151 17.61 -9.39 25.55
N LEU A 152 16.35 -9.57 25.16
CA LEU A 152 15.19 -9.30 26.01
C LEU A 152 15.06 -10.26 27.18
N GLN A 153 15.44 -11.53 27.01
CA GLN A 153 15.24 -12.63 27.97
C GLN A 153 13.78 -12.80 28.48
N ASP A 154 12.81 -12.11 27.86
CA ASP A 154 11.39 -12.15 28.23
C ASP A 154 10.63 -13.07 27.27
N ASP A 155 10.23 -14.24 27.75
CA ASP A 155 9.47 -15.23 26.97
C ASP A 155 8.03 -14.80 26.61
N THR A 156 7.49 -13.78 27.28
CA THR A 156 6.12 -13.31 27.07
C THR A 156 5.94 -12.53 25.75
N ILE A 157 7.03 -11.99 25.17
CA ILE A 157 6.99 -11.26 23.88
C ILE A 157 7.29 -12.22 22.73
N SER A 158 6.29 -12.62 21.93
CA SER A 158 6.54 -13.56 20.83
C SER A 158 7.53 -13.01 19.79
N LYS A 159 8.28 -13.91 19.14
CA LYS A 159 9.23 -13.54 18.06
C LYS A 159 8.55 -12.79 16.91
N GLU A 160 7.29 -13.08 16.64
CA GLU A 160 6.51 -12.38 15.60
C GLU A 160 6.22 -10.93 16.01
N LYS A 161 5.90 -10.66 17.29
CA LYS A 161 5.74 -9.29 17.80
C LYS A 161 7.05 -8.50 17.69
N VAL A 162 8.19 -9.11 18.06
CA VAL A 162 9.51 -8.51 17.86
C VAL A 162 9.75 -8.20 16.38
N ARG A 163 9.47 -9.15 15.47
CA ARG A 163 9.63 -8.97 14.03
C ARG A 163 8.80 -7.80 13.51
N LEU A 164 7.55 -7.66 13.93
CA LEU A 164 6.67 -6.56 13.53
C LEU A 164 7.22 -5.20 14.00
N ILE A 165 7.69 -5.10 15.24
CA ILE A 165 8.29 -3.86 15.78
C ILE A 165 9.58 -3.52 15.03
N LEU A 166 10.44 -4.50 14.77
CA LEU A 166 11.68 -4.27 14.03
C LEU A 166 11.42 -3.90 12.56
N ARG A 167 10.39 -4.50 11.93
CA ARG A 167 9.94 -4.10 10.59
C ARG A 167 9.49 -2.64 10.60
N HIS A 168 8.65 -2.27 11.56
CA HIS A 168 8.22 -0.89 11.75
C HIS A 168 9.40 0.06 11.99
N CYS A 169 10.35 -0.30 12.85
CA CYS A 169 11.57 0.50 13.08
C CYS A 169 12.40 0.64 11.81
N ARG A 170 12.54 -0.41 11.01
CA ARG A 170 13.25 -0.33 9.72
C ARG A 170 12.53 0.59 8.74
N GLN A 171 11.21 0.48 8.67
CA GLN A 171 10.37 1.32 7.81
C GLN A 171 10.26 2.77 8.29
N SER A 172 10.51 3.05 9.57
CA SER A 172 10.32 4.39 10.17
C SER A 172 11.64 5.10 10.47
N LEU A 173 12.70 4.34 10.73
CA LEU A 173 13.99 4.79 11.25
C LEU A 173 15.18 4.10 10.55
N GLY A 174 14.93 3.26 9.53
CA GLY A 174 16.00 2.62 8.77
C GLY A 174 16.81 3.64 7.99
N GLN A 175 18.05 3.30 7.66
CA GLN A 175 18.94 4.19 6.92
C GLN A 175 18.36 4.59 5.56
N GLU A 176 17.74 3.66 4.84
CA GLU A 176 17.05 3.94 3.57
C GLU A 176 15.87 4.91 3.77
N THR A 177 15.01 4.67 4.77
CA THR A 177 13.91 5.57 5.10
C THR A 177 14.42 6.95 5.53
N ARG A 178 15.54 7.00 6.26
CA ARG A 178 16.16 8.25 6.70
C ARG A 178 16.74 9.01 5.51
N ALA A 179 17.54 8.37 4.67
CA ALA A 179 18.08 8.94 3.44
C ALA A 179 16.95 9.42 2.51
N PHE A 180 15.85 8.66 2.43
CA PHE A 180 14.67 9.07 1.68
C PHE A 180 13.96 10.29 2.30
N ARG A 181 13.81 10.35 3.62
CA ARG A 181 13.25 11.52 4.31
C ARG A 181 14.12 12.76 4.12
N GLU A 182 15.42 12.59 4.26
CA GLU A 182 16.41 13.63 3.99
C GLU A 182 16.35 14.05 2.51
N SER A 183 16.06 13.12 1.59
CA SER A 183 15.82 13.43 0.19
C SER A 183 14.44 14.01 -0.11
N GLN A 184 13.50 14.16 0.83
CA GLN A 184 12.19 14.77 0.56
C GLN A 184 12.31 16.25 0.24
N VAL A 185 13.18 16.97 0.97
CA VAL A 185 13.49 18.38 0.69
C VAL A 185 14.11 18.50 -0.71
N LEU A 186 15.01 17.57 -1.05
CA LEU A 186 15.60 17.48 -2.39
C LEU A 186 14.60 17.01 -3.44
N PHE A 187 13.51 16.32 -3.05
CA PHE A 187 12.53 15.79 -3.98
C PHE A 187 11.70 16.90 -4.59
N GLU A 188 11.23 17.88 -3.80
CA GLU A 188 10.51 19.04 -4.34
C GLU A 188 11.38 19.84 -5.32
N GLN A 189 12.65 20.06 -4.95
CA GLN A 189 13.64 20.70 -5.83
C GLN A 189 13.93 19.86 -7.07
N HIS A 190 14.01 18.53 -6.94
CA HIS A 190 14.27 17.67 -8.09
C HIS A 190 13.07 17.61 -9.03
N VAL A 191 11.85 17.59 -8.49
CA VAL A 191 10.62 17.57 -9.29
C VAL A 191 10.53 18.79 -10.20
N SER A 192 10.95 19.97 -9.75
CA SER A 192 10.98 21.17 -10.61
C SER A 192 12.02 21.09 -11.73
N THR A 193 13.01 20.19 -11.64
CA THR A 193 14.00 19.93 -12.69
C THR A 193 13.59 18.85 -13.69
N ILE A 194 12.55 18.06 -13.38
CA ILE A 194 12.09 16.98 -14.26
C ILE A 194 11.29 17.60 -15.41
N ASP A 195 11.58 17.13 -16.63
CA ASP A 195 10.79 17.49 -17.80
C ASP A 195 9.32 17.04 -17.61
N SER A 196 8.44 18.03 -17.48
CA SER A 196 7.00 17.83 -17.34
C SER A 196 6.36 17.07 -18.51
N SER A 197 7.01 17.00 -19.68
CA SER A 197 6.55 16.19 -20.82
C SER A 197 6.73 14.68 -20.60
N LEU A 198 7.61 14.30 -19.66
CA LEU A 198 7.87 12.91 -19.29
C LEU A 198 7.05 12.51 -18.06
N VAL A 199 7.12 13.32 -17.01
CA VAL A 199 6.47 13.07 -15.72
C VAL A 199 5.95 14.40 -15.17
N LEU A 200 4.65 14.48 -14.96
CA LEU A 200 3.99 15.64 -14.36
C LEU A 200 3.58 15.28 -12.93
N VAL A 201 4.33 15.77 -11.95
CA VAL A 201 3.97 15.59 -10.54
C VAL A 201 2.79 16.48 -10.21
N HIS A 202 1.63 15.86 -10.02
CA HIS A 202 0.36 16.54 -9.79
C HIS A 202 0.18 16.93 -8.32
N GLU A 203 0.67 16.09 -7.41
CA GLU A 203 0.53 16.32 -5.97
C GLU A 203 1.75 15.81 -5.22
N ILE A 204 2.25 16.63 -4.28
CA ILE A 204 3.23 16.25 -3.29
C ILE A 204 2.66 16.63 -1.92
N GLN A 205 2.64 15.67 -1.00
CA GLN A 205 2.40 15.92 0.40
C GLN A 205 3.64 15.49 1.16
N THR A 206 4.22 16.38 1.96
CA THR A 206 5.42 16.08 2.77
C THR A 206 5.09 15.75 4.24
N ALA A 207 3.99 16.28 4.78
CA ALA A 207 3.57 16.07 6.17
C ALA A 207 2.07 15.74 6.30
N PRO A 208 1.64 14.92 7.29
CA PRO A 208 2.47 14.16 8.24
C PRO A 208 3.10 12.90 7.63
N VAL A 209 2.69 12.54 6.41
CA VAL A 209 3.16 11.38 5.68
C VAL A 209 3.56 11.84 4.28
N PHE A 210 4.80 11.54 3.88
CA PHE A 210 5.23 11.83 2.53
C PHE A 210 4.48 10.95 1.53
N GLN A 211 3.85 11.55 0.53
CA GLN A 211 3.21 10.84 -0.56
C GLN A 211 3.14 11.74 -1.79
N TRP A 212 3.15 11.15 -2.97
CA TRP A 212 3.04 11.91 -4.20
C TRP A 212 2.28 11.14 -5.28
N VAL A 213 1.77 11.91 -6.23
CA VAL A 213 1.04 11.45 -7.39
C VAL A 213 1.62 12.12 -8.62
N ALA A 214 2.00 11.32 -9.62
CA ALA A 214 2.56 11.82 -10.87
C ALA A 214 1.86 11.21 -12.08
N LEU A 215 1.42 12.06 -12.99
CA LEU A 215 0.91 11.68 -14.31
C LEU A 215 2.09 11.36 -15.24
N LEU A 216 1.81 10.56 -16.27
CA LEU A 216 2.74 10.25 -17.34
C LEU A 216 2.23 10.82 -18.67
N PRO A 217 2.47 12.12 -18.93
CA PRO A 217 2.05 12.85 -20.14
C PRO A 217 2.30 12.12 -21.46
N ALA A 218 3.46 11.48 -21.62
CA ALA A 218 3.76 10.71 -22.82
C ALA A 218 2.72 9.62 -23.13
N PHE A 219 2.17 8.94 -22.11
CA PHE A 219 1.13 7.93 -22.32
C PHE A 219 -0.26 8.55 -22.51
N LEU A 220 -0.55 9.65 -21.82
CA LEU A 220 -1.81 10.40 -22.00
C LEU A 220 -1.91 10.99 -23.42
N SER A 221 -0.84 11.63 -23.89
CA SER A 221 -0.71 12.13 -25.26
C SER A 221 -0.90 11.02 -26.29
N ARG A 222 -0.24 9.88 -26.10
CA ARG A 222 -0.41 8.72 -26.99
C ARG A 222 -1.82 8.13 -26.94
N LEU A 223 -2.48 8.15 -25.79
CA LEU A 223 -3.86 7.71 -25.66
C LEU A 223 -4.81 8.69 -26.36
N ALA A 224 -4.59 10.00 -26.22
CA ALA A 224 -5.36 11.05 -26.89
C ALA A 224 -5.21 10.98 -28.41
N ALA A 225 -4.01 10.70 -28.91
CA ALA A 225 -3.74 10.52 -30.33
C ALA A 225 -4.52 9.33 -30.95
N LEU A 226 -4.92 8.34 -30.16
CA LEU A 226 -5.77 7.23 -30.62
C LEU A 226 -7.26 7.60 -30.68
N GLN A 227 -7.65 8.74 -30.11
CA GLN A 227 -9.04 9.21 -29.99
C GLN A 227 -10.04 8.10 -29.60
N PRO A 228 -9.78 7.36 -28.49
CA PRO A 228 -10.63 6.24 -28.13
C PRO A 228 -12.01 6.76 -27.71
N SER A 229 -13.06 6.34 -28.42
CA SER A 229 -14.44 6.59 -27.98
C SER A 229 -14.76 5.88 -26.66
N ARG A 230 -14.04 4.77 -26.37
CA ARG A 230 -14.19 3.96 -25.16
C ARG A 230 -12.85 3.33 -24.80
N TRP A 231 -12.51 3.32 -23.51
CA TRP A 231 -11.34 2.62 -22.99
C TRP A 231 -11.56 2.13 -21.57
N PHE A 232 -10.63 1.33 -21.05
CA PHE A 232 -10.73 0.74 -19.72
C PHE A 232 -9.50 1.08 -18.89
N CYS A 233 -9.72 1.38 -17.61
CA CYS A 233 -8.64 1.62 -16.66
C CYS A 233 -8.49 0.42 -15.72
N THR A 234 -7.26 0.11 -15.34
CA THR A 234 -6.95 -0.78 -14.23
C THR A 234 -5.97 -0.11 -13.29
N GLY A 235 -6.06 -0.41 -12.00
CA GLY A 235 -5.17 0.17 -11.02
C GLY A 235 -5.15 -0.63 -9.74
N ASP A 236 -3.97 -0.73 -9.15
CA ASP A 236 -3.74 -1.34 -7.85
C ASP A 236 -2.43 -0.82 -7.26
N PHE A 237 -2.30 -0.85 -5.93
CA PHE A 237 -1.00 -0.81 -5.30
C PHE A 237 -0.33 -2.16 -5.49
N THR A 238 0.74 -2.17 -6.27
CA THR A 238 1.44 -3.43 -6.48
C THR A 238 2.23 -3.75 -5.20
N PHE A 239 1.75 -4.69 -4.38
CA PHE A 239 2.45 -5.20 -3.18
C PHE A 239 3.87 -5.75 -3.44
N ARG A 240 4.32 -5.77 -4.70
CA ARG A 240 5.65 -6.22 -5.13
C ARG A 240 6.58 -5.08 -5.48
N LEU A 241 6.09 -3.85 -5.56
CA LEU A 241 6.91 -2.65 -5.73
C LEU A 241 6.88 -1.88 -4.41
N GLU A 242 7.59 -2.44 -3.43
CA GLU A 242 7.99 -1.71 -2.23
C GLU A 242 9.43 -1.24 -2.43
N HIS A 243 9.67 0.08 -2.41
CA HIS A 243 11.01 0.65 -2.50
C HIS A 243 11.17 1.69 -1.38
N MET A 244 12.27 1.60 -0.64
CA MET A 244 12.60 2.48 0.50
C MET A 244 11.48 2.56 1.58
N GLY A 245 10.65 1.52 1.69
CA GLY A 245 9.52 1.47 2.61
C GLY A 245 8.23 2.13 2.10
N TYR A 246 8.19 2.51 0.81
CA TYR A 246 7.02 3.05 0.13
C TYR A 246 6.44 2.01 -0.82
N ALA A 247 5.12 1.89 -0.81
CA ALA A 247 4.37 1.13 -1.78
C ALA A 247 4.03 2.01 -2.98
N TYR A 248 4.09 1.43 -4.17
CA TYR A 248 3.80 2.13 -5.41
C TYR A 248 2.52 1.61 -6.05
N GLY A 249 1.62 2.54 -6.36
CA GLY A 249 0.41 2.32 -7.13
C GLY A 249 0.58 2.79 -8.56
N VAL A 250 -0.03 2.07 -9.50
CA VAL A 250 -0.04 2.46 -10.91
C VAL A 250 -1.46 2.38 -11.43
N LEU A 251 -1.94 3.44 -12.07
CA LEU A 251 -3.18 3.44 -12.85
C LEU A 251 -2.82 3.36 -14.32
N SER A 252 -3.45 2.47 -15.06
CA SER A 252 -3.10 2.16 -16.45
C SER A 252 -4.32 2.04 -17.34
N ALA A 253 -4.21 2.58 -18.55
CA ALA A 253 -5.11 2.22 -19.65
C ALA A 253 -4.83 0.78 -20.10
N MET A 254 -5.88 -0.01 -20.25
CA MET A 254 -5.80 -1.35 -20.84
C MET A 254 -6.01 -1.23 -22.35
N MET A 255 -4.91 -1.34 -23.09
CA MET A 255 -4.91 -1.29 -24.54
C MET A 255 -4.88 -2.70 -25.12
N TYR A 256 -5.68 -2.96 -26.16
CA TYR A 256 -5.54 -4.16 -26.98
C TYR A 256 -4.90 -3.77 -28.29
N ARG A 257 -3.81 -4.45 -28.65
CA ARG A 257 -3.12 -4.19 -29.91
C ARG A 257 -2.71 -5.49 -30.57
N ARG A 258 -2.70 -5.49 -31.90
CA ARG A 258 -2.25 -6.64 -32.68
C ARG A 258 -0.72 -6.62 -32.77
N LEU A 259 -0.07 -7.67 -32.31
CA LEU A 259 1.38 -7.86 -32.35
C LEU A 259 1.67 -9.24 -32.94
N ALA A 260 2.41 -9.30 -34.05
CA ALA A 260 2.71 -10.54 -34.77
C ALA A 260 1.46 -11.38 -35.08
N GLY A 261 0.39 -10.71 -35.53
CA GLY A 261 -0.89 -11.35 -35.86
C GLY A 261 -1.81 -11.63 -34.66
N GLU A 262 -1.30 -11.58 -33.43
CA GLU A 262 -2.05 -11.88 -32.20
C GLU A 262 -2.56 -10.63 -31.49
N TRP A 263 -3.78 -10.67 -30.95
CA TRP A 263 -4.29 -9.63 -30.07
C TRP A 263 -3.67 -9.75 -28.68
N LEU A 264 -2.83 -8.77 -28.33
CA LEU A 264 -2.20 -8.69 -27.02
C LEU A 264 -2.74 -7.51 -26.22
N ARG A 265 -3.07 -7.79 -24.97
CA ARG A 265 -3.38 -6.75 -23.99
C ARG A 265 -2.10 -6.16 -23.42
N THR A 266 -1.96 -4.84 -23.51
CA THR A 266 -0.86 -4.07 -22.95
C THR A 266 -1.36 -2.98 -22.03
N PHE A 267 -0.67 -2.80 -20.90
CA PHE A 267 -1.00 -1.77 -19.93
C PHE A 267 -0.14 -0.55 -20.20
N TRP A 268 -0.78 0.60 -20.41
CA TRP A 268 -0.11 1.88 -20.58
C TRP A 268 -0.25 2.65 -19.27
N PRO A 269 0.83 2.83 -18.50
CA PRO A 269 0.75 3.53 -17.22
C PRO A 269 0.43 4.99 -17.49
N LEU A 270 -0.68 5.48 -16.93
CA LEU A 270 -1.09 6.88 -17.05
C LEU A 270 -0.66 7.70 -15.84
N LEU A 271 -0.53 7.02 -14.70
CA LEU A 271 -0.25 7.66 -13.42
C LEU A 271 0.46 6.69 -12.48
N VAL A 272 1.37 7.23 -11.67
CA VAL A 272 2.08 6.55 -10.59
C VAL A 272 1.80 7.26 -9.27
N MET A 273 1.59 6.49 -8.22
CA MET A 273 1.40 6.96 -6.85
C MET A 273 2.45 6.33 -5.96
N ALA A 274 2.94 7.07 -4.97
CA ALA A 274 3.80 6.54 -3.92
C ALA A 274 3.27 6.94 -2.54
N SER A 275 3.14 5.96 -1.65
CA SER A 275 2.76 6.19 -0.25
C SER A 275 3.34 5.09 0.65
N PRO A 276 3.65 5.35 1.94
CA PRO A 276 4.13 4.32 2.87
C PRO A 276 3.16 3.17 3.05
N LYS A 277 1.87 3.41 2.78
CA LYS A 277 0.82 2.41 2.89
C LYS A 277 -0.22 2.65 1.81
N GLU A 278 -0.73 1.55 1.26
CA GLU A 278 -1.96 1.60 0.48
C GLU A 278 -3.13 2.01 1.39
N ASP A 279 -3.72 3.17 1.12
CA ASP A 279 -4.89 3.66 1.83
C ASP A 279 -5.89 4.36 0.90
N LYS A 280 -7.08 4.67 1.44
CA LYS A 280 -8.14 5.33 0.68
C LYS A 280 -7.73 6.73 0.21
N SER A 281 -6.89 7.45 0.97
CA SER A 281 -6.53 8.83 0.67
C SER A 281 -5.66 8.93 -0.57
N ILE A 282 -4.65 8.07 -0.71
CA ILE A 282 -3.76 8.10 -1.88
C ILE A 282 -4.49 7.67 -3.16
N TYR A 283 -5.46 6.75 -3.07
CA TYR A 283 -6.32 6.44 -4.22
C TYR A 283 -7.20 7.62 -4.63
N ALA A 284 -7.80 8.35 -3.68
CA ALA A 284 -8.61 9.53 -4.00
C ALA A 284 -7.80 10.56 -4.79
N LYS A 285 -6.59 10.86 -4.31
CA LYS A 285 -5.64 11.76 -4.99
C LYS A 285 -5.26 11.26 -6.38
N GLY A 286 -4.93 9.97 -6.50
CA GLY A 286 -4.60 9.34 -7.78
C GLY A 286 -5.74 9.43 -8.80
N TRP A 287 -6.98 9.20 -8.37
CA TRP A 287 -8.14 9.28 -9.26
C TRP A 287 -8.48 10.72 -9.66
N GLN A 288 -8.37 11.68 -8.74
CA GLN A 288 -8.54 13.10 -9.03
C GLN A 288 -7.48 13.61 -10.02
N ALA A 289 -6.21 13.27 -9.78
CA ALA A 289 -5.12 13.59 -10.68
C ALA A 289 -5.32 12.96 -12.07
N LEU A 290 -5.75 11.70 -12.14
CA LEU A 290 -6.07 11.05 -13.41
C LEU A 290 -7.22 11.77 -14.12
N GLN A 291 -8.29 12.14 -13.41
CA GLN A 291 -9.41 12.88 -13.99
C GLN A 291 -8.94 14.20 -14.60
N ALA A 292 -8.20 15.02 -13.85
CA ALA A 292 -7.63 16.27 -14.34
C ALA A 292 -6.72 16.04 -15.57
N GLY A 293 -5.91 14.98 -15.54
CA GLY A 293 -5.06 14.60 -16.67
C GLY A 293 -5.84 14.07 -17.88
N LEU A 294 -7.04 13.52 -17.72
CA LEU A 294 -7.89 13.15 -18.86
C LEU A 294 -8.54 14.40 -19.47
N ASP A 295 -9.04 15.29 -18.62
CA ASP A 295 -9.68 16.55 -19.03
C ASP A 295 -8.68 17.43 -19.82
N GLN A 296 -7.45 17.56 -19.32
CA GLN A 296 -6.38 18.31 -19.99
C GLN A 296 -6.07 17.80 -21.41
N TYR A 297 -6.22 16.48 -21.63
CA TYR A 297 -5.90 15.84 -22.91
C TYR A 297 -7.14 15.59 -23.77
N GLY A 298 -8.31 16.10 -23.39
CA GLY A 298 -9.56 15.90 -24.12
C GLY A 298 -9.99 14.42 -24.21
N LEU A 299 -9.60 13.61 -23.24
CA LEU A 299 -9.92 12.18 -23.20
C LEU A 299 -11.24 11.95 -22.46
N PRO A 300 -12.12 11.06 -22.96
CA PRO A 300 -13.32 10.70 -22.21
C PRO A 300 -12.94 9.92 -20.94
N PRO A 301 -13.80 9.95 -19.90
CA PRO A 301 -13.61 9.08 -18.74
C PRO A 301 -13.61 7.61 -19.15
N PRO A 302 -12.91 6.71 -18.43
CA PRO A 302 -12.90 5.30 -18.77
C PRO A 302 -14.33 4.72 -18.74
N LEU A 303 -14.61 3.70 -19.53
CA LEU A 303 -15.90 3.02 -19.46
C LEU A 303 -15.95 2.09 -18.23
N GLN A 304 -14.83 1.44 -17.91
CA GLN A 304 -14.73 0.52 -16.78
C GLN A 304 -13.45 0.73 -15.96
N LEU A 305 -13.55 0.50 -14.66
CA LEU A 305 -12.43 0.46 -13.71
C LEU A 305 -12.23 -0.98 -13.21
N HIS A 306 -11.08 -1.58 -13.51
CA HIS A 306 -10.72 -2.94 -13.11
C HIS A 306 -9.76 -2.93 -11.92
N LEU A 307 -10.29 -3.14 -10.70
CA LEU A 307 -9.55 -2.95 -9.44
C LEU A 307 -9.46 -4.27 -8.63
N ASP A 308 -8.51 -4.37 -7.70
CA ASP A 308 -8.46 -5.46 -6.71
C ASP A 308 -9.65 -5.36 -5.72
N TRP A 309 -9.82 -6.34 -4.84
CA TRP A 309 -10.85 -6.42 -3.80
C TRP A 309 -10.66 -5.45 -2.63
N PHE A 310 -9.73 -4.49 -2.75
CA PHE A 310 -9.58 -3.41 -1.77
C PHE A 310 -10.81 -2.47 -1.84
N SER A 311 -11.37 -2.12 -0.69
CA SER A 311 -12.60 -1.31 -0.60
C SER A 311 -12.35 0.19 -0.84
N GLY A 312 -11.14 0.67 -0.52
CA GLY A 312 -10.77 2.08 -0.67
C GLY A 312 -10.67 2.55 -2.11
N SER A 313 -10.10 1.74 -3.00
CA SER A 313 -9.89 2.08 -4.41
C SER A 313 -11.20 2.16 -5.21
N ALA A 314 -12.14 1.26 -4.90
CA ALA A 314 -13.42 1.19 -5.59
C ALA A 314 -14.31 2.41 -5.32
N SER A 315 -14.45 2.78 -4.04
CA SER A 315 -15.29 3.93 -3.65
C SER A 315 -14.73 5.26 -4.16
N THR A 316 -13.41 5.43 -4.11
CA THR A 316 -12.75 6.65 -4.60
C THR A 316 -12.75 6.75 -6.12
N GLY A 317 -12.53 5.64 -6.83
CA GLY A 317 -12.62 5.62 -8.30
C GLY A 317 -14.04 5.91 -8.80
N LYS A 318 -15.07 5.41 -8.11
CA LYS A 318 -16.47 5.70 -8.43
C LYS A 318 -16.84 7.16 -8.13
N ALA A 319 -16.23 7.78 -7.11
CA ALA A 319 -16.41 9.19 -6.83
C ALA A 319 -15.82 10.08 -7.93
N ALA A 320 -14.61 9.76 -8.42
CA ALA A 320 -13.98 10.49 -9.52
C ALA A 320 -14.69 10.26 -10.86
N PHE A 321 -15.19 9.04 -11.09
CA PHE A 321 -15.89 8.70 -12.32
C PHE A 321 -17.26 8.05 -12.06
N PRO A 322 -18.30 8.84 -11.78
CA PRO A 322 -19.62 8.33 -11.39
C PRO A 322 -20.28 7.43 -12.42
N LYS A 323 -20.04 7.69 -13.72
CA LYS A 323 -20.59 6.90 -14.83
C LYS A 323 -19.79 5.64 -15.13
N CYS A 324 -18.58 5.48 -14.57
CA CYS A 324 -17.78 4.28 -14.79
C CYS A 324 -18.40 3.03 -14.18
N LEU A 325 -18.20 1.94 -14.89
CA LEU A 325 -18.54 0.61 -14.43
C LEU A 325 -17.38 0.02 -13.60
N LEU A 326 -17.62 -0.26 -12.32
CA LEU A 326 -16.63 -0.93 -11.50
C LEU A 326 -16.63 -2.43 -11.77
N ARG A 327 -15.45 -3.01 -11.99
CA ARG A 327 -15.22 -4.44 -12.15
C ARG A 327 -14.07 -4.89 -11.25
N ARG A 328 -14.24 -6.04 -10.61
CA ARG A 328 -13.12 -6.70 -9.93
C ARG A 328 -12.23 -7.38 -10.95
N SER A 329 -10.93 -7.21 -10.81
CA SER A 329 -9.96 -7.68 -11.80
C SER A 329 -9.76 -9.19 -11.71
N LEU A 330 -10.07 -9.89 -12.79
CA LEU A 330 -9.91 -11.35 -12.88
C LEU A 330 -8.44 -11.79 -12.69
N MET A 331 -7.48 -10.95 -13.08
CA MET A 331 -6.06 -11.24 -12.84
C MET A 331 -5.73 -11.24 -11.34
N HIS A 332 -6.36 -10.36 -10.56
CA HIS A 332 -6.24 -10.33 -9.11
C HIS A 332 -6.89 -11.56 -8.47
N MET A 333 -8.08 -11.96 -8.95
CA MET A 333 -8.70 -13.22 -8.53
C MET A 333 -7.77 -14.42 -8.77
N ARG A 334 -7.20 -14.56 -9.98
CA ARG A 334 -6.26 -15.64 -10.30
C ARG A 334 -5.05 -15.63 -9.37
N ARG A 335 -4.47 -14.44 -9.10
CA ARG A 335 -3.35 -14.25 -8.17
C ARG A 335 -3.73 -14.73 -6.76
N ASN A 336 -4.92 -14.35 -6.29
CA ASN A 336 -5.42 -14.69 -4.96
C ASN A 336 -5.67 -16.20 -4.84
N LEU A 337 -6.30 -16.82 -5.84
CA LEU A 337 -6.48 -18.28 -5.88
C LEU A 337 -5.16 -19.04 -5.87
N LEU A 338 -4.17 -18.62 -6.68
CA LEU A 338 -2.83 -19.21 -6.67
C LEU A 338 -2.14 -19.04 -5.31
N GLY A 339 -2.29 -17.87 -4.70
CA GLY A 339 -1.75 -17.58 -3.37
C GLY A 339 -2.37 -18.47 -2.30
N ASN A 340 -3.69 -18.67 -2.34
CA ASN A 340 -4.43 -19.52 -1.42
C ASN A 340 -4.04 -20.99 -1.59
N GLN A 341 -3.95 -21.48 -2.84
CA GLN A 341 -3.48 -22.85 -3.10
C GLN A 341 -2.08 -23.08 -2.54
N LYS A 342 -1.15 -22.15 -2.77
CA LYS A 342 0.23 -22.24 -2.24
C LYS A 342 0.28 -22.21 -0.72
N LYS A 343 -0.63 -21.49 -0.06
CA LYS A 343 -0.71 -21.47 1.41
C LYS A 343 -1.26 -22.78 1.95
N GLY A 344 -2.31 -23.32 1.32
CA GLY A 344 -2.96 -24.56 1.75
C GLY A 344 -2.12 -25.83 1.51
N THR A 345 -1.31 -25.85 0.46
CA THR A 345 -0.43 -26.99 0.12
C THR A 345 0.93 -26.98 0.83
N ARG A 346 1.27 -25.89 1.53
CA ARG A 346 2.52 -25.87 2.30
C ARG A 346 2.40 -26.90 3.43
N PRO A 347 3.37 -27.82 3.57
CA PRO A 347 3.38 -28.72 4.72
C PRO A 347 3.36 -27.85 5.98
N PRO A 348 2.60 -28.26 7.02
CA PRO A 348 2.58 -27.52 8.27
C PRO A 348 4.03 -27.38 8.74
N VAL A 349 4.49 -26.13 8.90
CA VAL A 349 5.83 -25.88 9.44
C VAL A 349 5.90 -26.65 10.75
N PRO A 350 6.83 -27.62 10.91
CA PRO A 350 6.93 -28.41 12.11
C PRO A 350 6.98 -27.43 13.28
N LYS A 351 5.93 -27.42 14.11
CA LYS A 351 5.95 -26.64 15.35
C LYS A 351 7.10 -27.25 16.13
N ALA A 352 8.25 -26.57 16.12
CA ALA A 352 9.45 -27.06 16.79
C ALA A 352 9.03 -27.57 18.17
N LYS A 353 9.38 -28.82 18.49
CA LYS A 353 9.01 -29.56 19.72
C LYS A 353 9.48 -28.88 21.03
N ALA A 354 9.85 -27.61 20.99
CA ALA A 354 10.41 -26.79 22.06
C ALA A 354 9.45 -26.48 23.23
N LYS A 355 8.17 -26.89 23.18
CA LYS A 355 7.23 -26.69 24.31
C LYS A 355 6.89 -27.94 25.12
N ALA A 356 7.37 -29.13 24.73
CA ALA A 356 7.14 -30.33 25.53
C ALA A 356 7.97 -30.33 26.84
N LYS A 357 9.17 -29.73 26.85
CA LYS A 357 10.00 -29.64 28.07
C LYS A 357 9.67 -28.46 28.99
N ALA A 358 8.95 -27.43 28.53
CA ALA A 358 8.62 -26.25 29.34
C ALA A 358 7.31 -26.38 30.14
N LYS A 359 6.44 -27.36 29.82
CA LYS A 359 5.20 -27.59 30.56
C LYS A 359 5.35 -28.48 31.80
N ALA A 360 6.50 -29.13 32.00
CA ALA A 360 6.71 -30.02 33.15
C ALA A 360 7.04 -29.29 34.48
N LYS A 361 7.19 -27.96 34.49
CA LYS A 361 7.54 -27.19 35.71
C LYS A 361 6.61 -26.00 36.02
N ALA A 362 5.49 -25.84 35.31
CA ALA A 362 4.56 -24.75 35.60
C ALA A 362 3.60 -25.18 36.74
N VAL A 363 3.94 -24.73 37.96
CA VAL A 363 3.09 -24.82 39.16
C VAL A 363 1.69 -24.26 38.86
N PRO A 364 0.60 -24.95 39.27
CA PRO A 364 -0.76 -24.49 39.03
C PRO A 364 -1.07 -23.26 39.89
N GLY A 365 -0.97 -22.07 39.30
CA GLY A 365 -1.41 -20.83 39.92
C GLY A 365 -2.94 -20.74 40.03
N PRO A 366 -3.49 -19.93 40.96
CA PRO A 366 -4.91 -19.90 41.26
C PRO A 366 -5.74 -19.50 40.05
N ARG A 367 -6.79 -20.29 39.80
CA ARG A 367 -7.81 -20.12 38.76
C ARG A 367 -8.39 -18.71 38.79
N ARG A 368 -7.92 -17.81 37.91
CA ARG A 368 -8.67 -16.61 37.54
C ARG A 368 -9.75 -17.00 36.54
N TRP A 369 -10.97 -17.09 37.05
CA TRP A 369 -12.19 -17.29 36.31
C TRP A 369 -12.42 -16.19 35.26
N ALA A 370 -12.66 -16.64 34.03
CA ALA A 370 -13.64 -16.11 33.08
C ALA A 370 -13.72 -14.59 32.85
N ARG A 371 -12.92 -14.09 31.90
CA ARG A 371 -13.46 -13.17 30.87
C ARG A 371 -13.41 -13.88 29.54
N ARG A 372 -14.56 -14.44 29.12
CA ARG A 372 -14.78 -15.02 27.80
C ARG A 372 -14.58 -13.93 26.76
N ALA A 373 -13.38 -13.86 26.17
CA ALA A 373 -13.19 -13.22 24.89
C ALA A 373 -14.14 -13.92 23.91
N ARG A 374 -15.15 -13.21 23.41
CA ARG A 374 -15.97 -13.69 22.32
C ARG A 374 -15.00 -13.90 21.15
N PRO A 375 -14.74 -15.14 20.69
CA PRO A 375 -13.80 -15.36 19.60
C PRO A 375 -14.32 -14.55 18.42
N VAL A 376 -13.53 -13.57 17.96
CA VAL A 376 -13.69 -13.10 16.59
C VAL A 376 -13.54 -14.36 15.78
N ALA A 377 -14.61 -14.78 15.09
CA ALA A 377 -14.55 -15.94 14.22
C ALA A 377 -13.37 -15.70 13.28
N GLU A 378 -12.24 -16.36 13.56
CA GLU A 378 -11.05 -16.29 12.75
C GLU A 378 -11.53 -16.78 11.39
N GLU A 379 -11.53 -15.89 10.39
CA GLU A 379 -12.07 -16.25 9.07
C GLU A 379 -11.39 -17.55 8.67
N ALA A 380 -12.21 -18.60 8.49
CA ALA A 380 -11.69 -19.92 8.21
C ALA A 380 -10.68 -19.81 7.05
N PRO A 381 -9.50 -20.44 7.15
CA PRO A 381 -8.47 -20.32 6.13
C PRO A 381 -9.06 -20.70 4.77
N ALA A 382 -8.71 -19.93 3.74
CA ALA A 382 -9.21 -20.18 2.39
C ALA A 382 -8.92 -21.65 2.00
N PRO A 383 -9.95 -22.43 1.60
CA PRO A 383 -9.76 -23.80 1.18
C PRO A 383 -8.86 -23.86 -0.07
N HIS A 384 -8.11 -24.95 -0.18
CA HIS A 384 -7.32 -25.29 -1.36
C HIS A 384 -7.94 -26.52 -2.03
N LEU A 385 -7.72 -26.67 -3.33
CA LEU A 385 -8.14 -27.87 -4.06
C LEU A 385 -7.27 -29.05 -3.61
N GLN A 386 -7.90 -30.20 -3.36
CA GLN A 386 -7.28 -31.43 -2.89
C GLN A 386 -7.07 -32.44 -4.02
N SER A 387 -8.04 -32.57 -4.90
CA SER A 387 -8.14 -33.59 -5.96
C SER A 387 -7.50 -33.15 -7.29
N ARG A 388 -7.33 -31.84 -7.50
CA ARG A 388 -6.91 -31.26 -8.79
C ARG A 388 -5.93 -30.10 -8.63
N SER A 389 -5.14 -29.89 -9.68
CA SER A 389 -4.32 -28.70 -9.80
C SER A 389 -5.19 -27.46 -9.93
N ILE A 390 -4.82 -26.37 -9.24
CA ILE A 390 -5.46 -25.06 -9.38
C ILE A 390 -5.46 -24.55 -10.83
N TRP A 391 -4.51 -24.98 -11.65
CA TRP A 391 -4.47 -24.64 -13.06
C TRP A 391 -5.68 -25.17 -13.85
N ALA A 392 -6.30 -26.28 -13.42
CA ALA A 392 -7.52 -26.78 -14.05
C ALA A 392 -8.66 -25.75 -13.92
N VAL A 393 -8.88 -25.22 -12.71
CA VAL A 393 -9.84 -24.13 -12.48
C VAL A 393 -9.44 -22.89 -13.27
N LEU A 394 -8.18 -22.46 -13.18
CA LEU A 394 -7.74 -21.23 -13.84
C LEU A 394 -7.89 -21.31 -15.36
N ASN A 395 -7.71 -22.48 -15.97
CA ASN A 395 -7.93 -22.68 -17.40
C ASN A 395 -9.42 -22.63 -17.76
N LEU A 396 -10.29 -23.28 -16.97
CA LEU A 396 -11.75 -23.18 -17.13
C LEU A 396 -12.24 -21.74 -17.01
N LEU A 397 -11.80 -21.02 -15.97
CA LEU A 397 -12.10 -19.60 -15.82
C LEU A 397 -11.60 -18.78 -17.01
N SER A 398 -10.43 -19.12 -17.57
CA SER A 398 -9.92 -18.44 -18.76
C SER A 398 -10.80 -18.68 -19.97
N ALA A 399 -11.34 -19.88 -20.15
CA ALA A 399 -12.22 -20.22 -21.26
C ALA A 399 -13.58 -19.52 -21.10
N ILE A 400 -14.17 -19.56 -19.91
CA ILE A 400 -15.47 -18.94 -19.62
C ILE A 400 -15.40 -17.41 -19.80
N MET A 401 -14.26 -16.78 -19.54
CA MET A 401 -14.07 -15.34 -19.75
C MET A 401 -14.29 -14.89 -21.20
N TRP A 402 -14.22 -15.79 -22.17
CA TRP A 402 -14.40 -15.49 -23.58
C TRP A 402 -15.78 -15.90 -24.11
N THR A 403 -16.72 -16.25 -23.22
CA THR A 403 -18.10 -16.51 -23.67
C THR A 403 -18.71 -15.23 -24.25
N PRO A 404 -19.38 -15.31 -25.41
CA PRO A 404 -19.81 -14.15 -26.17
C PRO A 404 -21.03 -13.43 -25.58
N THR A 405 -21.71 -14.04 -24.61
CA THR A 405 -22.85 -13.42 -23.92
C THR A 405 -22.79 -13.66 -22.42
N GLN A 406 -23.48 -12.80 -21.67
CA GLN A 406 -23.62 -12.97 -20.23
C GLN A 406 -24.36 -14.27 -19.87
N SER A 407 -25.37 -14.66 -20.66
CA SER A 407 -26.11 -15.91 -20.46
C SER A 407 -25.20 -17.13 -20.63
N MET A 408 -24.35 -17.13 -21.66
CA MET A 408 -23.35 -18.19 -21.85
C MET A 408 -22.33 -18.22 -20.72
N PHE A 409 -21.90 -17.06 -20.20
CA PHE A 409 -21.05 -16.99 -19.01
C PHE A 409 -21.72 -17.69 -17.82
N HIS A 410 -23.00 -17.39 -17.55
CA HIS A 410 -23.74 -17.96 -16.42
C HIS A 410 -23.88 -19.47 -16.54
N LEU A 411 -24.30 -19.97 -17.72
CA LEU A 411 -24.44 -21.40 -17.98
C LEU A 411 -23.10 -22.13 -17.83
N ALA A 412 -22.04 -21.60 -18.44
CA ALA A 412 -20.72 -22.21 -18.38
C ALA A 412 -20.13 -22.15 -16.96
N MET A 413 -20.31 -21.04 -16.24
CA MET A 413 -19.89 -20.91 -14.85
C MET A 413 -20.65 -21.88 -13.95
N SER A 414 -21.97 -22.01 -14.12
CA SER A 414 -22.78 -22.95 -13.35
C SER A 414 -22.32 -24.39 -13.58
N ALA A 415 -22.15 -24.79 -14.84
CA ALA A 415 -21.65 -26.12 -15.19
C ALA A 415 -20.24 -26.39 -14.62
N VAL A 416 -19.35 -25.39 -14.63
CA VAL A 416 -18.02 -25.50 -14.01
C VAL A 416 -18.12 -25.64 -12.49
N MET A 417 -18.98 -24.85 -11.84
CA MET A 417 -19.18 -24.96 -10.39
C MET A 417 -19.77 -26.32 -9.99
N ASP A 418 -20.75 -26.82 -10.74
CA ASP A 418 -21.32 -28.16 -10.52
C ASP A 418 -20.28 -29.26 -10.73
N ARG A 419 -19.43 -29.13 -11.74
CA ARG A 419 -18.33 -30.07 -11.96
C ARG A 419 -17.34 -30.06 -10.80
N ILE A 420 -16.94 -28.89 -10.31
CA ILE A 420 -16.05 -28.76 -9.15
C ILE A 420 -16.71 -29.38 -7.91
N GLU A 421 -17.99 -29.12 -7.69
CA GLU A 421 -18.70 -29.56 -6.49
C GLU A 421 -19.04 -31.05 -6.47
N ARG A 422 -19.56 -31.58 -7.59
CA ARG A 422 -20.10 -32.94 -7.68
C ARG A 422 -19.09 -33.94 -8.23
N VAL A 423 -18.35 -33.56 -9.27
CA VAL A 423 -17.40 -34.47 -9.94
C VAL A 423 -16.04 -34.45 -9.26
N TRP A 424 -15.51 -33.27 -8.91
CA TRP A 424 -14.24 -33.18 -8.19
C TRP A 424 -14.40 -33.32 -6.68
N GLN A 425 -15.65 -33.29 -6.19
CA GLN A 425 -16.01 -33.39 -4.78
C GLN A 425 -15.40 -32.26 -3.91
N GLU A 426 -15.12 -31.10 -4.52
CA GLU A 426 -14.46 -29.95 -3.88
C GLU A 426 -15.46 -28.95 -3.28
N ARG A 427 -16.47 -29.45 -2.54
CA ARG A 427 -17.62 -28.63 -2.06
C ARG A 427 -17.20 -27.39 -1.26
N LYS A 428 -16.24 -27.55 -0.35
CA LYS A 428 -15.72 -26.44 0.48
C LYS A 428 -15.06 -25.35 -0.36
N TRP A 429 -14.28 -25.76 -1.36
CA TRP A 429 -13.62 -24.83 -2.27
C TRP A 429 -14.65 -24.11 -3.16
N ALA A 430 -15.63 -24.83 -3.70
CA ALA A 430 -16.70 -24.26 -4.51
C ALA A 430 -17.52 -23.21 -3.74
N ALA A 431 -17.90 -23.51 -2.49
CA ALA A 431 -18.61 -22.59 -1.61
C ALA A 431 -17.78 -21.32 -1.31
N TYR A 432 -16.48 -21.48 -1.04
CA TYR A 432 -15.57 -20.35 -0.88
C TYR A 432 -15.48 -19.50 -2.15
N PHE A 433 -15.31 -20.13 -3.32
CA PHE A 433 -15.20 -19.41 -4.58
C PHE A 433 -16.46 -18.61 -4.90
N ARG A 434 -17.64 -19.22 -4.74
CA ARG A 434 -18.93 -18.55 -4.86
C ARG A 434 -18.99 -17.34 -3.91
N SER A 435 -18.84 -17.56 -2.61
CA SER A 435 -19.00 -16.47 -1.62
C SER A 435 -18.02 -15.30 -1.76
N ARG A 436 -16.82 -15.53 -2.31
CA ARG A 436 -15.77 -14.50 -2.42
C ARG A 436 -15.71 -13.82 -3.78
N TYR A 437 -16.03 -14.52 -4.85
CA TYR A 437 -15.77 -14.05 -6.22
C TYR A 437 -17.01 -13.95 -7.09
N LEU A 438 -18.11 -14.62 -6.71
CA LEU A 438 -19.36 -14.57 -7.44
C LEU A 438 -20.45 -13.93 -6.58
N SER A 439 -21.21 -13.01 -7.15
CA SER A 439 -22.46 -12.54 -6.57
C SER A 439 -23.58 -13.29 -7.27
N SER A 440 -24.53 -13.82 -6.50
CA SER A 440 -25.81 -14.20 -7.09
C SER A 440 -26.56 -12.90 -7.40
N LEU A 441 -26.89 -12.71 -8.67
CA LEU A 441 -27.90 -11.73 -9.06
C LEU A 441 -29.24 -12.45 -9.05
N ARG A 442 -30.22 -11.85 -8.36
CA ARG A 442 -31.62 -12.20 -8.59
C ARG A 442 -31.97 -11.72 -9.99
N GLN A 443 -32.26 -12.66 -10.90
CA GLN A 443 -32.88 -12.31 -12.16
C GLN A 443 -34.35 -11.94 -11.95
N SER A 444 -34.85 -11.07 -12.81
CA SER A 444 -36.29 -10.80 -12.85
C SER A 444 -37.00 -12.04 -13.40
N ALA A 445 -37.85 -12.66 -12.58
CA ALA A 445 -38.71 -13.76 -12.99
C ALA A 445 -39.56 -13.37 -14.23
N ALA A 446 -39.92 -12.09 -14.35
CA ALA A 446 -40.69 -11.58 -15.48
C ALA A 446 -39.93 -11.61 -16.82
N VAL A 447 -38.59 -11.52 -16.80
CA VAL A 447 -37.76 -11.49 -18.03
C VAL A 447 -37.31 -12.89 -18.44
N TYR A 448 -37.06 -13.76 -17.46
CA TYR A 448 -36.43 -15.06 -17.71
C TYR A 448 -37.33 -16.26 -17.39
N GLY A 449 -38.53 -16.06 -16.82
CA GLY A 449 -39.47 -17.13 -16.49
C GLY A 449 -39.00 -18.07 -15.37
N VAL A 450 -37.97 -17.69 -14.60
CA VAL A 450 -37.42 -18.50 -13.50
C VAL A 450 -37.36 -17.66 -12.24
N GLU A 451 -38.07 -18.08 -11.18
CA GLU A 451 -38.17 -17.33 -9.91
C GLU A 451 -36.82 -17.23 -9.17
N GLU A 452 -35.92 -18.20 -9.35
CA GLU A 452 -34.59 -18.21 -8.73
C GLU A 452 -33.50 -18.81 -9.64
N ALA A 453 -33.25 -18.22 -10.81
CA ALA A 453 -32.02 -18.53 -11.54
C ALA A 453 -30.83 -17.83 -10.85
N GLY A 454 -30.00 -18.60 -10.15
CA GLY A 454 -28.75 -18.12 -9.54
C GLY A 454 -27.75 -17.67 -10.61
N CYS A 455 -27.75 -16.38 -10.92
CA CYS A 455 -26.88 -15.83 -11.95
C CYS A 455 -25.57 -15.37 -11.34
N TRP A 456 -24.44 -15.86 -11.86
CA TRP A 456 -23.11 -15.54 -11.38
C TRP A 456 -22.60 -14.23 -11.99
N ALA A 457 -22.59 -13.13 -11.25
CA ALA A 457 -21.79 -11.96 -11.64
C ALA A 457 -20.45 -11.98 -10.89
N PRO A 458 -19.32 -11.60 -11.51
CA PRO A 458 -18.12 -11.26 -10.75
C PRO A 458 -18.50 -10.17 -9.74
N ASP A 459 -18.23 -10.38 -8.44
CA ASP A 459 -18.82 -9.56 -7.36
C ASP A 459 -18.76 -8.04 -7.63
N SER A 460 -19.91 -7.46 -7.98
CA SER A 460 -20.15 -6.03 -8.06
C SER A 460 -21.29 -5.66 -7.12
N ARG A 461 -21.00 -5.59 -5.81
CA ARG A 461 -21.87 -5.02 -4.77
C ARG A 461 -22.27 -3.53 -4.96
N THR A 462 -22.40 -3.05 -6.19
CA THR A 462 -22.85 -1.69 -6.52
C THR A 462 -23.88 -1.76 -7.63
N HIS A 463 -25.12 -1.38 -7.31
CA HIS A 463 -26.34 -1.41 -8.12
C HIS A 463 -26.22 -0.79 -9.53
N ALA A 464 -26.84 -1.44 -10.52
CA ALA A 464 -27.72 -0.89 -11.57
C ALA A 464 -28.17 -2.05 -12.51
N PRO A 465 -29.46 -2.17 -12.91
CA PRO A 465 -29.97 -3.30 -13.69
C PRO A 465 -29.69 -3.24 -15.20
N ASP A 466 -29.30 -2.09 -15.75
CA ASP A 466 -29.25 -1.93 -17.21
C ASP A 466 -27.83 -2.12 -17.76
N ARG A 467 -27.60 -3.20 -18.51
CA ARG A 467 -26.38 -3.38 -19.31
C ARG A 467 -26.63 -4.15 -20.61
N PRO A 468 -26.03 -3.72 -21.74
CA PRO A 468 -26.03 -4.46 -22.99
C PRO A 468 -24.90 -5.52 -23.04
N ASP A 469 -25.15 -6.52 -23.89
CA ASP A 469 -24.44 -7.79 -24.06
C ASP A 469 -22.98 -7.66 -24.55
N ILE A 470 -22.17 -8.71 -24.38
CA ILE A 470 -20.77 -8.78 -24.89
C ILE A 470 -20.73 -8.69 -26.42
N GLU A 471 -21.78 -9.17 -27.10
CA GLU A 471 -21.94 -9.03 -28.55
C GLU A 471 -22.03 -7.56 -28.99
N TRP A 472 -22.60 -6.69 -28.15
CA TRP A 472 -22.63 -5.24 -28.38
C TRP A 472 -21.24 -4.61 -28.18
N GLN A 473 -20.38 -5.15 -27.32
CA GLN A 473 -19.00 -4.66 -27.14
C GLN A 473 -18.11 -4.96 -28.36
N LEU A 474 -18.32 -6.08 -29.04
CA LEU A 474 -17.59 -6.43 -30.27
C LEU A 474 -18.13 -5.66 -31.48
N ARG A 475 -19.46 -5.51 -31.59
CA ARG A 475 -20.10 -4.71 -32.67
C ARG A 475 -19.81 -3.22 -32.55
N ALA A 476 -19.80 -2.66 -31.33
CA ALA A 476 -19.46 -1.25 -31.11
C ALA A 476 -17.99 -0.90 -31.38
N TRP A 477 -17.14 -1.91 -31.62
CA TRP A 477 -15.75 -1.74 -32.01
C TRP A 477 -15.49 -1.98 -33.50
N GLY A 478 -16.53 -2.25 -34.30
CA GLY A 478 -16.38 -2.51 -35.75
C GLY A 478 -15.55 -3.77 -36.06
N LEU A 479 -15.39 -4.68 -35.10
CA LEU A 479 -14.58 -5.87 -35.26
C LEU A 479 -15.44 -7.04 -35.76
N PRO A 480 -14.99 -7.80 -36.78
CA PRO A 480 -15.66 -9.03 -37.17
C PRO A 480 -15.61 -10.04 -36.02
N LEU A 481 -16.70 -10.80 -35.85
CA LEU A 481 -16.79 -11.86 -34.84
C LEU A 481 -15.63 -12.86 -35.06
N PRO A 482 -14.88 -13.23 -34.01
CA PRO A 482 -13.76 -14.14 -34.17
C PRO A 482 -14.27 -15.54 -34.54
N GLY A 483 -13.75 -16.09 -35.64
CA GLY A 483 -13.82 -17.52 -35.94
C GLY A 483 -13.10 -18.37 -34.87
N PRO A 484 -13.16 -19.71 -34.99
CA PRO A 484 -12.78 -20.64 -33.93
C PRO A 484 -11.34 -20.40 -33.41
N ALA A 485 -11.24 -20.25 -32.09
CA ALA A 485 -10.16 -19.62 -31.36
C ALA A 485 -8.76 -20.26 -31.55
N ARG A 486 -7.76 -19.45 -31.92
CA ARG A 486 -6.34 -19.74 -31.65
C ARG A 486 -5.93 -19.14 -30.30
N ARG A 487 -5.13 -19.91 -29.57
CA ARG A 487 -4.75 -19.71 -28.16
C ARG A 487 -4.11 -18.33 -27.92
N VAL A 488 -4.65 -17.58 -26.96
CA VAL A 488 -4.04 -16.36 -26.41
C VAL A 488 -3.06 -16.74 -25.30
N VAL A 489 -1.76 -16.48 -25.49
CA VAL A 489 -0.72 -16.71 -24.47
C VAL A 489 -0.30 -15.37 -23.85
N VAL A 490 -0.40 -15.25 -22.52
CA VAL A 490 -0.11 -14.02 -21.77
C VAL A 490 1.26 -14.10 -21.07
N ARG A 491 2.20 -13.19 -21.38
CA ARG A 491 3.48 -13.01 -20.66
C ARG A 491 3.61 -11.57 -20.12
N ILE A 492 3.41 -11.37 -18.81
CA ILE A 492 3.35 -10.03 -18.16
C ILE A 492 4.50 -9.75 -17.16
N GLY A 493 5.32 -10.74 -16.78
CA GLY A 493 6.24 -10.60 -15.64
C GLY A 493 7.46 -9.67 -15.81
N LYS A 494 8.00 -9.45 -17.02
CA LYS A 494 9.29 -8.77 -17.21
C LYS A 494 9.21 -7.24 -17.37
N LEU A 495 8.04 -6.67 -17.66
CA LEU A 495 7.88 -5.23 -17.90
C LEU A 495 7.87 -4.42 -16.59
N TYR A 496 7.19 -4.94 -15.56
CA TYR A 496 7.08 -4.28 -14.25
C TYR A 496 8.43 -4.15 -13.52
N HIS A 497 9.34 -5.11 -13.67
CA HIS A 497 10.67 -5.02 -13.09
C HIS A 497 11.51 -3.91 -13.73
N ARG A 498 11.35 -3.66 -15.03
CA ARG A 498 12.13 -2.64 -15.74
C ARG A 498 11.65 -1.22 -15.46
N LEU A 499 10.33 -1.02 -15.31
CA LEU A 499 9.77 0.27 -14.88
C LEU A 499 10.14 0.59 -13.42
N GLY A 500 10.15 -0.43 -12.54
CA GLY A 500 10.66 -0.28 -11.17
C GLY A 500 12.15 0.10 -11.13
N CYS A 501 12.97 -0.42 -12.06
CA CYS A 501 14.36 0.01 -12.20
C CYS A 501 14.49 1.45 -12.69
N ILE A 502 13.61 1.95 -13.57
CA ILE A 502 13.64 3.35 -14.04
C ILE A 502 13.29 4.30 -12.88
N CYS A 503 12.23 4.02 -12.11
CA CYS A 503 11.88 4.83 -10.93
C CYS A 503 12.91 4.71 -9.79
N SER A 504 13.51 3.53 -9.62
CA SER A 504 14.60 3.31 -8.66
C SER A 504 15.88 4.02 -9.11
N PHE A 505 16.17 4.12 -10.41
CA PHE A 505 17.35 4.83 -10.91
C PHE A 505 17.21 6.36 -10.74
N ILE A 506 16.00 6.91 -10.95
CA ILE A 506 15.68 8.31 -10.63
C ILE A 506 15.94 8.61 -9.14
N THR A 507 15.62 7.67 -8.24
CA THR A 507 15.83 7.83 -6.78
C THR A 507 17.25 7.48 -6.31
N THR A 508 18.00 6.64 -7.02
CA THR A 508 19.36 6.19 -6.62
C THR A 508 20.46 7.11 -7.14
N SER A 509 20.15 8.04 -8.05
CA SER A 509 21.10 9.04 -8.58
C SER A 509 21.68 9.98 -7.50
N CYS A 510 21.12 9.98 -6.29
CA CYS A 510 21.55 10.83 -5.17
C CYS A 510 22.30 10.10 -4.05
N GLY A 511 22.65 8.82 -4.18
CA GLY A 511 23.43 8.18 -3.11
C GLY A 511 23.69 6.69 -3.30
N ASN A 512 24.83 6.35 -3.90
CA ASN A 512 25.80 5.38 -3.40
C ASN A 512 26.73 4.94 -4.54
N VAL A 513 27.97 5.41 -4.50
CA VAL A 513 29.10 4.79 -5.19
C VAL A 513 29.49 3.55 -4.39
N LYS A 514 29.33 2.35 -4.95
CA LYS A 514 30.04 1.17 -4.46
C LYS A 514 31.45 1.20 -5.05
N ARG A 515 32.47 1.13 -4.19
CA ARG A 515 33.80 0.67 -4.59
C ARG A 515 33.68 -0.82 -4.91
N GLU A 516 33.86 -1.16 -6.17
CA GLU A 516 34.33 -2.47 -6.58
C GLU A 516 35.76 -2.24 -7.05
N ASP A 517 36.70 -2.68 -6.21
CA ASP A 517 38.09 -2.85 -6.61
C ASP A 517 38.20 -4.12 -7.46
N GLU A 518 39.13 -4.06 -8.42
CA GLU A 518 39.66 -5.12 -9.28
C GLU A 518 39.03 -5.31 -10.67
N GLU A 519 39.93 -5.12 -11.65
CA GLU A 519 39.87 -5.41 -13.10
C GLU A 519 39.13 -4.44 -14.04
N GLY A 520 39.85 -3.37 -14.38
CA GLY A 520 40.25 -3.16 -15.77
C GLY A 520 39.22 -2.57 -16.74
N PHE A 521 38.63 -1.42 -16.44
CA PHE A 521 38.16 -0.48 -17.47
C PHE A 521 38.47 0.96 -17.05
N ALA A 522 39.25 1.66 -17.87
CA ALA A 522 39.57 3.07 -17.70
C ALA A 522 38.27 3.91 -17.76
N CYS A 523 37.77 4.33 -16.61
CA CYS A 523 36.68 5.29 -16.50
C CYS A 523 37.27 6.71 -16.52
N VAL A 524 37.03 7.43 -17.62
CA VAL A 524 37.35 8.85 -17.73
C VAL A 524 36.53 9.59 -16.65
N ARG A 525 37.22 10.15 -15.65
CA ARG A 525 36.60 11.01 -14.64
C ARG A 525 36.11 12.29 -15.31
N THR A 526 34.80 12.48 -15.40
CA THR A 526 34.21 13.79 -15.73
C THR A 526 33.49 14.36 -14.51
N THR A 527 33.94 15.54 -14.09
CA THR A 527 33.41 16.32 -12.95
C THR A 527 32.17 17.13 -13.31
N ASP A 528 31.77 17.14 -14.59
CA ASP A 528 30.64 17.93 -15.08
C ASP A 528 29.33 17.12 -15.10
N HIS A 529 28.32 17.63 -14.40
CA HIS A 529 26.98 17.04 -14.28
C HIS A 529 26.23 17.02 -15.62
N THR A 530 26.58 17.93 -16.53
CA THR A 530 25.94 18.13 -17.84
C THR A 530 26.32 17.02 -18.83
N GLN A 531 27.58 16.56 -18.78
CA GLN A 531 28.06 15.43 -19.58
C GLN A 531 27.45 14.09 -19.13
N ARG A 532 27.12 13.93 -17.85
CA ARG A 532 26.45 12.72 -17.34
C ARG A 532 25.03 12.56 -17.90
N CYS A 533 24.31 13.67 -18.09
CA CYS A 533 22.96 13.67 -18.66
C CYS A 533 22.96 13.34 -20.17
N THR A 534 23.96 13.80 -20.92
CA THR A 534 24.11 13.48 -22.36
C THR A 534 24.50 12.02 -22.58
N HIS A 535 25.40 11.47 -21.77
CA HIS A 535 25.71 10.03 -21.80
C HIS A 535 24.51 9.15 -21.37
N PHE A 536 23.65 9.64 -20.48
CA PHE A 536 22.43 8.95 -20.05
C PHE A 536 21.36 8.88 -21.14
N SER A 537 21.11 9.98 -21.86
CA SER A 537 20.19 10.00 -23.01
C SER A 537 20.68 9.07 -24.13
N GLY A 538 21.99 9.10 -24.42
CA GLY A 538 22.62 8.19 -25.39
C GLY A 538 22.54 6.71 -24.97
N ALA A 539 22.70 6.41 -23.67
CA ALA A 539 22.61 5.05 -23.15
C ALA A 539 21.18 4.49 -23.23
N ILE A 540 20.14 5.30 -22.97
CA ILE A 540 18.74 4.89 -23.11
C ILE A 540 18.40 4.64 -24.58
N SER A 541 18.79 5.53 -25.50
CA SER A 541 18.58 5.33 -26.93
C SER A 541 19.28 4.04 -27.40
N THR A 542 20.56 3.85 -27.04
CA THR A 542 21.33 2.66 -27.41
C THR A 542 20.74 1.37 -26.85
N LEU A 543 20.15 1.41 -25.65
CA LEU A 543 19.54 0.24 -25.01
C LEU A 543 18.17 -0.11 -25.62
N VAL A 544 17.41 0.90 -26.05
CA VAL A 544 16.20 0.75 -26.87
C VAL A 544 16.57 0.18 -28.24
N ASP A 545 17.57 0.73 -28.92
CA ASP A 545 18.01 0.30 -30.25
C ASP A 545 18.59 -1.12 -30.23
N ARG A 546 19.40 -1.47 -29.21
CA ARG A 546 19.88 -2.86 -29.02
C ARG A 546 18.76 -3.83 -28.70
N ALA A 547 17.73 -3.43 -27.96
CA ALA A 547 16.55 -4.26 -27.69
C ALA A 547 15.69 -4.47 -28.95
N VAL A 548 15.60 -3.46 -29.82
CA VAL A 548 14.94 -3.53 -31.12
C VAL A 548 15.75 -4.39 -32.09
N ALA A 549 17.07 -4.23 -32.16
CA ALA A 549 17.97 -4.98 -33.03
C ALA A 549 18.07 -6.48 -32.64
N ARG A 550 18.15 -6.80 -31.34
CA ARG A 550 18.09 -8.20 -30.86
C ARG A 550 16.75 -8.86 -31.17
N ARG A 551 15.64 -8.09 -31.19
CA ARG A 551 14.33 -8.59 -31.63
C ARG A 551 14.31 -8.85 -33.13
N ARG A 552 14.82 -7.93 -33.96
CA ARG A 552 14.91 -8.13 -35.42
C ARG A 552 15.71 -9.39 -35.79
N ARG A 553 16.84 -9.67 -35.10
CA ARG A 553 17.62 -10.90 -35.31
C ARG A 553 16.90 -12.19 -34.90
N PHE A 554 16.01 -12.13 -33.90
CA PHE A 554 15.25 -13.30 -33.46
C PHE A 554 14.10 -13.68 -34.41
N TYR A 555 13.68 -12.75 -35.27
CA TYR A 555 12.59 -12.95 -36.25
C TYR A 555 13.07 -13.00 -37.71
N ALA A 556 14.36 -12.86 -37.96
CA ALA A 556 14.97 -12.96 -39.30
C ALA A 556 15.39 -14.40 -39.67
N ARG A 557 14.85 -15.44 -39.02
CA ARG A 557 14.99 -16.81 -39.54
C ARG A 557 14.05 -16.98 -40.73
N PRO A 558 14.54 -17.33 -41.94
CA PRO A 558 13.67 -17.61 -43.06
C PRO A 558 12.76 -18.78 -42.72
N ALA A 559 11.46 -18.62 -42.90
CA ALA A 559 10.54 -19.74 -42.95
C ALA A 559 10.89 -20.53 -44.22
N HIS A 560 11.51 -21.70 -44.06
CA HIS A 560 11.62 -22.64 -45.17
C HIS A 560 10.22 -23.02 -45.64
N ALA A 561 10.09 -23.06 -46.96
CA ALA A 561 8.89 -23.24 -47.74
C ALA A 561 8.08 -24.47 -47.29
N LEU A 562 6.77 -24.26 -47.10
CA LEU A 562 5.77 -25.30 -47.31
C LEU A 562 4.91 -24.82 -48.48
N GLY A 563 4.96 -25.60 -49.56
CA GLY A 563 4.20 -25.37 -50.78
C GLY A 563 2.69 -25.53 -50.58
N PRO A 564 1.89 -25.28 -51.63
CA PRO A 564 0.46 -25.12 -51.52
C PRO A 564 -0.24 -26.47 -51.42
N GLN A 565 -0.99 -26.68 -50.33
CA GLN A 565 -2.26 -27.41 -50.29
C GLN A 565 -3.19 -26.77 -49.26
#